data_AF-A0A2M7NZK1-F1
#
_entry.id   AF-A0A2M7NZK1-F1
#
_cell.length_a   1.000
_cell.length_b   1.000
_cell.length_c   1.000
_cell.angle_alpha   90.00
_cell.angle_beta   90.00
_cell.angle_gamma   90.00
#
_symmetry.space_group_name_H-M   'P 1'
#
loop_
_entity.id
_entity.type
_entity.pdbx_description
1 polymer ?
#
loop_
_entity_poly.entity_id
_entity_poly.type
_entity_poly.pdbx_seq_one_letter_code
_entity_poly.pdbx_strand_id
1 'polypeptide(L)'
;FSEVFSKGTPTLDLRLRQESVSDDNFSKDADALTLRARLGFKTASWNGFSAVVEAEGVDAINDRYNSTANGNTSFPTVADPTGTEWNQAYLGWDSGKGTALLSCFADKIFFMFQPRRKYKNSVLCKFPVSAGKPGRDEARSRLGLDPGKPLILILGGSQGSSFINDLVLRLLPRLGFAQIVHITGEADFMRVNAAYAAHKGKHLILPACHYMSILYSAADAAVSRAGAGTLADLAFYKIPSLLIPYPLAGAHQEKNADFFSDPPSAIIIRQAEVDEDKILTAIEDLVSDNFWKLKENLAKISLSDDGADLAAKLTA
;
A
#
# COMPACT_ATOMS: atom_id res chain seq x y z
N PHE A 1 30.70 -14.11 12.39
CA PHE A 1 30.82 -12.68 12.03
C PHE A 1 31.10 -12.50 10.53
N SER A 2 31.99 -13.30 9.92
CA SER A 2 32.25 -13.28 8.47
C SER A 2 31.01 -13.49 7.58
N GLU A 3 30.06 -14.33 8.02
CA GLU A 3 28.82 -14.59 7.26
C GLU A 3 27.90 -13.38 7.10
N VAL A 4 28.01 -12.38 7.99
CA VAL A 4 27.13 -11.19 8.01
C VAL A 4 27.39 -10.30 6.79
N PHE A 5 28.65 -10.26 6.35
CA PHE A 5 29.07 -9.51 5.18
C PHE A 5 29.06 -10.38 3.92
N SER A 6 29.39 -11.68 4.01
CA SER A 6 29.39 -12.53 2.82
C SER A 6 28.00 -12.86 2.28
N LYS A 7 26.97 -12.85 3.14
CA LYS A 7 25.56 -13.02 2.76
C LYS A 7 24.79 -11.71 2.65
N GLY A 8 25.48 -10.57 2.79
CA GLY A 8 24.87 -9.26 2.63
C GLY A 8 24.43 -9.01 1.18
N THR A 9 23.52 -8.07 1.01
CA THR A 9 22.97 -7.67 -0.30
C THR A 9 23.56 -6.32 -0.69
N PRO A 10 24.47 -6.27 -1.68
CA PRO A 10 24.84 -5.01 -2.29
C PRO A 10 23.70 -4.47 -3.16
N THR A 11 23.56 -3.15 -3.23
CA THR A 11 22.60 -2.47 -4.09
C THR A 11 23.32 -1.46 -4.96
N LEU A 12 22.91 -1.38 -6.22
CA LEU A 12 23.35 -0.40 -7.20
C LEU A 12 22.11 0.15 -7.87
N ASP A 13 21.88 1.46 -7.74
CA ASP A 13 20.89 2.22 -8.48
C ASP A 13 21.62 3.21 -9.38
N LEU A 14 21.33 3.16 -10.68
CA LEU A 14 21.85 4.09 -11.66
C LEU A 14 20.68 4.81 -12.30
N ARG A 15 20.74 6.14 -12.29
CA ARG A 15 19.71 6.99 -12.90
C ARG A 15 20.37 8.02 -13.80
N LEU A 16 20.14 7.88 -15.10
CA LEU A 16 20.37 8.94 -16.06
C LEU A 16 19.15 9.86 -16.08
N ARG A 17 19.36 11.16 -15.92
CA ARG A 17 18.31 12.18 -15.96
C ARG A 17 18.63 13.19 -17.05
N GLN A 18 17.66 13.45 -17.92
CA GLN A 18 17.68 14.58 -18.83
C GLN A 18 16.50 15.50 -18.49
N GLU A 19 16.77 16.79 -18.36
CA GLU A 19 15.78 17.81 -18.04
C GLU A 19 16.05 19.07 -18.83
N SER A 20 15.07 19.50 -19.62
CA SER A 20 15.15 20.73 -20.40
C SER A 20 14.17 21.77 -19.88
N VAL A 21 14.63 23.01 -19.71
CA VAL A 21 13.83 24.13 -19.20
C VAL A 21 13.96 25.32 -20.14
N SER A 22 12.82 25.85 -20.58
CA SER A 22 12.73 27.09 -21.33
C SER A 22 12.05 28.14 -20.45
N ASP A 23 12.66 29.31 -20.34
CA ASP A 23 12.20 30.43 -19.51
C ASP A 23 12.49 31.73 -20.26
N ASP A 24 11.45 32.53 -20.50
CA ASP A 24 11.51 33.79 -21.26
C ASP A 24 12.45 34.83 -20.63
N ASN A 25 12.79 34.69 -19.35
CA ASN A 25 13.77 35.54 -18.68
C ASN A 25 15.22 35.25 -19.10
N PHE A 26 15.46 34.14 -19.82
CA PHE A 26 16.79 33.70 -20.23
C PHE A 26 16.90 33.62 -21.76
N SER A 27 18.04 34.07 -22.30
CA SER A 27 18.33 33.98 -23.74
C SER A 27 18.69 32.56 -24.22
N LYS A 28 18.79 31.59 -23.31
CA LYS A 28 19.19 30.20 -23.58
C LYS A 28 18.31 29.24 -22.79
N ASP A 29 17.87 28.18 -23.44
CA ASP A 29 17.23 27.06 -22.74
C ASP A 29 18.28 26.25 -21.97
N ALA A 30 17.89 25.77 -20.78
CA ALA A 30 18.67 24.81 -20.03
C ALA A 30 18.43 23.39 -20.56
N ASP A 31 19.48 22.58 -20.61
CA ASP A 31 19.43 21.16 -20.93
C ASP A 31 20.38 20.40 -20.00
N ALA A 32 19.88 20.01 -18.83
CA ALA A 32 20.63 19.31 -17.81
C ALA A 32 20.65 17.81 -18.11
N LEU A 33 21.86 17.25 -18.25
CA LEU A 33 22.07 15.81 -18.36
C LEU A 33 22.93 15.35 -17.18
N THR A 34 22.35 14.61 -16.24
CA THR A 34 23.02 14.15 -15.02
C THR A 34 22.96 12.63 -14.87
N LEU A 35 24.00 12.06 -14.28
CA LEU A 35 24.06 10.67 -13.89
C LEU A 35 24.15 10.58 -12.38
N ARG A 36 23.17 9.93 -11.76
CA ARG A 36 23.21 9.57 -10.35
C ARG A 36 23.54 8.10 -10.19
N ALA A 37 24.53 7.80 -9.35
CA ALA A 37 24.87 6.48 -8.92
C ALA A 37 24.71 6.37 -7.41
N ARG A 38 23.96 5.37 -6.96
CA ARG A 38 23.75 5.10 -5.54
C ARG A 38 24.18 3.67 -5.25
N LEU A 39 25.15 3.56 -4.33
CA LEU A 39 25.78 2.32 -3.92
C LEU A 39 25.41 2.05 -2.48
N GLY A 40 24.74 0.93 -2.24
CA GLY A 40 24.34 0.51 -0.90
C GLY A 40 24.85 -0.88 -0.57
N PHE A 41 24.90 -1.14 0.73
CA PHE A 41 25.15 -2.47 1.26
C PHE A 41 24.27 -2.70 2.48
N LYS A 42 23.45 -3.75 2.41
CA LYS A 42 22.69 -4.27 3.54
C LYS A 42 23.34 -5.55 4.04
N THR A 43 23.72 -5.60 5.31
CA THR A 43 24.25 -6.84 5.89
C THR A 43 23.16 -7.91 5.96
N ALA A 44 23.57 -9.19 5.96
CA ALA A 44 22.67 -10.26 6.36
C ALA A 44 22.21 -10.08 7.82
N SER A 45 21.07 -10.66 8.17
CA SER A 45 20.60 -10.64 9.55
C SER A 45 21.45 -11.55 10.44
N TRP A 46 21.92 -11.03 11.55
CA TRP A 46 22.68 -11.75 12.57
C TRP A 46 22.03 -11.56 13.93
N ASN A 47 21.46 -12.63 14.49
CA ASN A 47 20.66 -12.57 15.73
C ASN A 47 19.55 -11.49 15.67
N GLY A 48 18.97 -11.30 14.49
CA GLY A 48 17.95 -10.28 14.21
C GLY A 48 18.52 -8.92 13.81
N PHE A 49 19.80 -8.64 14.03
CA PHE A 49 20.41 -7.35 13.67
C PHE A 49 20.85 -7.32 12.21
N SER A 50 20.66 -6.17 11.56
CA SER A 50 21.17 -5.84 10.24
C SER A 50 21.66 -4.40 10.22
N ALA A 51 22.57 -4.08 9.31
CA ALA A 51 23.00 -2.72 9.05
C ALA A 51 22.79 -2.39 7.58
N VAL A 52 22.46 -1.13 7.29
CA VAL A 52 22.43 -0.58 5.95
C VAL A 52 23.34 0.63 5.93
N VAL A 53 24.14 0.73 4.87
CA VAL A 53 24.88 1.93 4.52
C VAL A 53 24.69 2.19 3.02
N GLU A 54 24.53 3.45 2.66
CA GLU A 54 24.36 3.87 1.28
C GLU A 54 25.04 5.21 1.03
N ALA A 55 25.78 5.27 -0.07
CA ALA A 55 26.39 6.48 -0.59
C ALA A 55 25.80 6.80 -1.97
N GLU A 56 25.69 8.08 -2.27
CA GLU A 56 25.20 8.59 -3.53
C GLU A 56 26.24 9.52 -4.15
N GLY A 57 26.37 9.44 -5.48
CA GLY A 57 27.12 10.39 -6.28
C GLY A 57 26.26 10.88 -7.44
N VAL A 58 26.25 12.18 -7.66
CA VAL A 58 25.66 12.83 -8.84
C VAL A 58 26.78 13.44 -9.64
N ASP A 59 26.80 13.16 -10.95
CA ASP A 59 27.72 13.75 -11.90
C ASP A 59 26.98 14.46 -13.03
N ALA A 60 27.50 15.61 -13.45
CA ALA A 60 26.96 16.39 -14.54
C ALA A 60 27.67 15.98 -15.83
N ILE A 61 26.92 15.44 -16.79
CA ILE A 61 27.47 15.01 -18.09
C ILE A 61 27.67 16.21 -19.02
N ASN A 62 26.90 17.28 -18.80
CA ASN A 62 27.05 18.54 -19.50
C ASN A 62 26.88 19.72 -18.51
N ASP A 63 27.17 20.93 -18.99
CA ASP A 63 27.08 22.15 -18.20
C ASP A 63 26.06 23.15 -18.78
N ARG A 64 25.08 22.67 -19.56
CA ARG A 64 24.10 23.53 -20.26
C ARG A 64 22.92 23.95 -19.36
N TYR A 65 23.17 24.15 -18.08
CA TYR A 65 22.16 24.55 -17.10
C TYR A 65 22.82 25.22 -15.90
N ASN A 66 22.04 25.95 -15.08
CA ASN A 66 22.52 26.48 -13.81
C ASN A 66 22.23 25.47 -12.69
N SER A 67 23.26 24.79 -12.17
CA SER A 67 23.11 23.82 -11.07
C SER A 67 23.04 24.47 -9.69
N THR A 68 23.05 25.80 -9.62
CA THR A 68 23.31 26.63 -8.43
C THR A 68 24.73 26.53 -7.86
N ALA A 69 25.51 25.54 -8.28
CA ALA A 69 26.89 25.31 -7.83
C ALA A 69 27.94 25.42 -8.95
N ASN A 70 27.55 25.27 -10.23
CA ASN A 70 28.47 25.33 -11.39
C ASN A 70 28.75 26.76 -11.91
N GLY A 71 28.09 27.78 -11.35
CA GLY A 71 28.28 29.19 -11.72
C GLY A 71 27.64 29.59 -13.05
N ASN A 72 26.88 28.73 -13.72
CA ASN A 72 26.31 28.98 -15.05
C ASN A 72 24.99 29.77 -15.01
N THR A 73 25.02 30.99 -14.48
CA THR A 73 23.84 31.85 -14.31
C THR A 73 23.17 32.33 -15.61
N SER A 74 23.76 32.03 -16.77
CA SER A 74 23.19 32.36 -18.09
C SER A 74 22.06 31.41 -18.55
N PHE A 75 21.84 30.31 -17.83
CA PHE A 75 20.77 29.34 -18.10
C PHE A 75 19.75 29.33 -16.96
N PRO A 76 18.50 28.90 -17.24
CA PRO A 76 17.53 28.55 -16.21
C PRO A 76 18.09 27.55 -15.18
N THR A 77 17.58 27.64 -13.95
CA THR A 77 18.03 26.80 -12.83
C THR A 77 17.46 25.40 -12.91
N VAL A 78 18.36 24.41 -12.93
CA VAL A 78 18.04 23.01 -12.67
C VAL A 78 18.91 22.57 -11.51
N ALA A 79 18.35 22.57 -10.29
CA ALA A 79 19.09 22.36 -9.06
C ALA A 79 19.53 20.90 -8.89
N ASP A 80 20.62 20.53 -9.55
CA ASP A 80 21.23 19.19 -9.51
C ASP A 80 22.76 19.33 -9.52
N PRO A 81 23.37 19.70 -8.39
CA PRO A 81 24.82 19.89 -8.30
C PRO A 81 25.56 18.56 -8.28
N THR A 82 26.74 18.53 -8.91
CA THR A 82 27.68 17.41 -8.80
C THR A 82 28.15 17.26 -7.35
N GLY A 83 28.19 16.03 -6.84
CA GLY A 83 28.64 15.77 -5.49
C GLY A 83 28.58 14.29 -5.10
N THR A 84 29.27 13.95 -4.02
CA THR A 84 29.22 12.63 -3.40
C THR A 84 28.87 12.80 -1.92
N GLU A 85 27.87 12.06 -1.46
CA GLU A 85 27.40 12.13 -0.08
C GLU A 85 27.01 10.77 0.49
N TRP A 86 27.00 10.69 1.82
CA TRP A 86 26.35 9.58 2.52
C TRP A 86 24.84 9.81 2.49
N ASN A 87 24.11 8.93 1.80
CA ASN A 87 22.67 9.05 1.69
C ASN A 87 21.97 8.55 2.96
N GLN A 88 22.37 7.38 3.46
CA GLN A 88 21.77 6.81 4.68
C GLN A 88 22.67 5.78 5.35
N ALA A 89 22.62 5.72 6.68
CA ALA A 89 23.21 4.64 7.47
C ALA A 89 22.32 4.33 8.67
N TYR A 90 21.88 3.09 8.83
CA TYR A 90 21.03 2.68 9.94
C TYR A 90 21.25 1.23 10.37
N LEU A 91 20.88 0.93 11.61
CA LEU A 91 20.81 -0.42 12.15
C LEU A 91 19.35 -0.85 12.23
N GLY A 92 19.02 -1.98 11.63
CA GLY A 92 17.72 -2.63 11.76
C GLY A 92 17.81 -3.80 12.73
N TRP A 93 16.78 -4.03 13.53
CA TRP A 93 16.65 -5.25 14.32
C TRP A 93 15.25 -5.87 14.14
N ASP A 94 15.21 -7.11 13.67
CA ASP A 94 13.98 -7.89 13.47
C ASP A 94 14.06 -9.21 14.25
N SER A 95 13.24 -9.31 15.30
CA SER A 95 13.07 -10.53 16.10
C SER A 95 11.80 -11.30 15.76
N GLY A 96 11.06 -10.90 14.72
CA GLY A 96 9.67 -11.31 14.49
C GLY A 96 8.71 -10.79 15.58
N LYS A 97 9.19 -9.93 16.49
CA LYS A 97 8.47 -9.36 17.64
C LYS A 97 8.78 -7.87 17.82
N GLY A 98 9.14 -7.13 16.76
CA GLY A 98 9.75 -5.78 16.80
C GLY A 98 9.20 -4.80 17.86
N THR A 99 7.87 -4.70 18.01
CA THR A 99 7.22 -3.84 19.03
C THR A 99 7.58 -4.23 20.47
N ALA A 100 7.93 -5.49 20.74
CA ALA A 100 8.07 -6.04 22.07
C ALA A 100 9.37 -5.66 22.81
N LEU A 101 10.45 -5.27 22.11
CA LEU A 101 11.70 -4.89 22.77
C LEU A 101 11.82 -3.38 22.95
N LEU A 102 11.45 -2.61 21.91
CA LEU A 102 11.32 -1.16 22.03
C LEU A 102 10.23 -0.74 23.03
N SER A 103 9.28 -1.64 23.33
CA SER A 103 8.28 -1.39 24.38
C SER A 103 8.87 -1.05 25.76
N CYS A 104 10.09 -1.52 26.05
CA CYS A 104 10.77 -1.24 27.31
C CYS A 104 11.34 0.19 27.39
N PHE A 105 11.50 0.85 26.24
CA PHE A 105 12.08 2.19 26.11
C PHE A 105 11.06 3.23 25.65
N ALA A 106 9.92 2.80 25.12
CA ALA A 106 8.87 3.68 24.62
C ALA A 106 8.02 4.22 25.76
N ASP A 107 7.88 5.55 25.85
CA ASP A 107 6.96 6.22 26.78
C ASP A 107 5.50 5.85 26.50
N LYS A 108 5.15 5.69 25.22
CA LYS A 108 3.84 5.25 24.74
C LYS A 108 3.97 4.34 23.53
N ILE A 109 3.09 3.35 23.46
CA ILE A 109 3.02 2.40 22.35
C ILE A 109 1.58 2.40 21.85
N PHE A 110 1.42 2.88 20.63
CA PHE A 110 0.12 3.06 20.01
C PHE A 110 -0.31 1.80 19.29
N PHE A 111 -1.53 1.36 19.57
CA PHE A 111 -2.14 0.23 18.90
C PHE A 111 -3.49 0.63 18.33
N MET A 112 -3.74 0.23 17.08
CA MET A 112 -5.06 0.31 16.46
C MET A 112 -6.07 -0.59 17.18
N PHE A 113 -5.63 -1.76 17.61
CA PHE A 113 -6.45 -2.78 18.23
C PHE A 113 -5.83 -3.25 19.55
N GLN A 114 -6.66 -3.79 20.44
CA GLN A 114 -6.19 -4.37 21.70
C GLN A 114 -5.09 -5.40 21.42
N PRO A 115 -3.83 -5.17 21.86
CA PRO A 115 -2.78 -6.12 21.62
C PRO A 115 -3.02 -7.37 22.48
N ARG A 116 -2.84 -8.56 21.89
CA ARG A 116 -2.93 -9.83 22.65
C ARG A 116 -1.94 -9.88 23.81
N ARG A 117 -0.74 -9.30 23.63
CA ARG A 117 0.24 -9.09 24.69
C ARG A 117 -0.03 -7.77 25.38
N LYS A 118 -0.13 -7.79 26.71
CA LYS A 118 -0.21 -6.56 27.50
C LYS A 118 1.14 -5.83 27.52
N TYR A 119 1.11 -4.55 27.22
CA TYR A 119 2.25 -3.65 27.38
C TYR A 119 1.89 -2.58 28.41
N LYS A 120 2.82 -2.25 29.31
CA LYS A 120 2.59 -1.26 30.38
C LYS A 120 2.16 0.10 29.81
N ASN A 121 2.77 0.50 28.71
CA ASN A 121 2.57 1.81 28.09
C ASN A 121 1.70 1.73 26.83
N SER A 122 0.77 0.76 26.78
CA SER A 122 -0.12 0.62 25.61
C SER A 122 -1.22 1.67 25.62
N VAL A 123 -1.39 2.33 24.47
CA VAL A 123 -2.45 3.30 24.22
C VAL A 123 -3.21 2.85 23.00
N LEU A 124 -4.52 2.64 23.16
CA LEU A 124 -5.40 2.44 22.01
C LEU A 124 -5.63 3.76 21.31
N CYS A 125 -5.39 3.80 20.00
CA CYS A 125 -5.71 4.94 19.16
C CYS A 125 -6.43 4.48 17.91
N LYS A 126 -7.26 5.36 17.37
CA LYS A 126 -7.89 5.15 16.08
C LYS A 126 -6.82 5.20 14.98
N PHE A 127 -6.96 4.34 13.98
CA PHE A 127 -6.07 4.33 12.83
C PHE A 127 -6.53 5.39 11.83
N PRO A 128 -5.62 6.19 11.24
CA PRO A 128 -5.97 7.14 10.20
C PRO A 128 -6.41 6.40 8.93
N VAL A 129 -7.59 6.74 8.41
CA VAL A 129 -8.16 6.13 7.20
C VAL A 129 -8.24 7.13 6.06
N SER A 130 -8.55 6.64 4.86
CA SER A 130 -8.73 7.49 3.67
C SER A 130 -9.89 8.46 3.86
N ALA A 131 -9.58 9.76 3.98
CA ALA A 131 -10.56 10.82 4.26
C ALA A 131 -11.50 11.12 3.09
N GLY A 132 -12.67 11.69 3.43
CA GLY A 132 -13.70 12.11 2.47
C GLY A 132 -14.58 10.96 2.03
N LYS A 133 -15.72 10.76 2.69
CA LYS A 133 -16.66 9.67 2.44
C LYS A 133 -17.86 10.16 1.59
N PRO A 134 -17.73 10.27 0.25
CA PRO A 134 -18.86 10.67 -0.60
C PRO A 134 -19.98 9.64 -0.51
N GLY A 135 -21.18 10.04 -0.90
CA GLY A 135 -22.31 9.12 -1.02
C GLY A 135 -22.04 8.03 -2.06
N ARG A 136 -22.61 6.85 -1.87
CA ARG A 136 -22.42 5.70 -2.79
C ARG A 136 -22.75 6.04 -4.24
N ASP A 137 -23.89 6.69 -4.47
CA ASP A 137 -24.35 7.01 -5.83
C ASP A 137 -23.49 8.10 -6.48
N GLU A 138 -23.03 9.07 -5.69
CA GLU A 138 -22.07 10.07 -6.15
C GLU A 138 -20.73 9.42 -6.54
N ALA A 139 -20.21 8.54 -5.69
CA ALA A 139 -18.96 7.83 -5.96
C ALA A 139 -19.07 6.98 -7.24
N ARG A 140 -20.18 6.27 -7.42
CA ARG A 140 -20.45 5.50 -8.65
C ARG A 140 -20.56 6.39 -9.88
N SER A 141 -21.25 7.52 -9.78
CA SER A 141 -21.35 8.48 -10.88
C SER A 141 -19.96 8.97 -11.31
N ARG A 142 -19.10 9.35 -10.36
CA ARG A 142 -17.71 9.78 -10.62
C ARG A 142 -16.86 8.71 -11.29
N LEU A 143 -17.08 7.44 -10.93
CA LEU A 143 -16.40 6.28 -11.54
C LEU A 143 -17.05 5.82 -12.86
N GLY A 144 -18.16 6.43 -13.26
CA GLY A 144 -18.96 6.00 -14.39
C GLY A 144 -19.54 4.59 -14.20
N LEU A 145 -19.83 4.15 -12.97
CA LEU A 145 -20.36 2.81 -12.68
C LEU A 145 -21.89 2.77 -12.71
N ASP A 146 -22.46 1.58 -12.87
CA ASP A 146 -23.92 1.39 -12.90
C ASP A 146 -24.49 1.43 -11.47
N PRO A 147 -25.41 2.35 -11.11
CA PRO A 147 -25.94 2.41 -9.75
C PRO A 147 -26.74 1.17 -9.34
N GLY A 148 -27.35 0.45 -10.31
CA GLY A 148 -28.19 -0.71 -10.08
C GLY A 148 -27.44 -2.05 -9.96
N LYS A 149 -26.14 -2.08 -10.26
CA LYS A 149 -25.33 -3.31 -10.17
C LYS A 149 -24.46 -3.34 -8.90
N PRO A 150 -24.32 -4.50 -8.24
CA PRO A 150 -23.37 -4.65 -7.14
C PRO A 150 -21.93 -4.36 -7.59
N LEU A 151 -21.15 -3.66 -6.76
CA LEU A 151 -19.73 -3.39 -7.00
C LEU A 151 -18.85 -4.18 -6.05
N ILE A 152 -17.94 -4.98 -6.62
CA ILE A 152 -16.90 -5.68 -5.89
C ILE A 152 -15.57 -4.93 -6.08
N LEU A 153 -14.93 -4.55 -4.99
CA LEU A 153 -13.60 -3.95 -4.98
C LEU A 153 -12.53 -5.01 -4.71
N ILE A 154 -11.55 -5.15 -5.60
CA ILE A 154 -10.46 -6.12 -5.48
C ILE A 154 -9.15 -5.40 -5.18
N LEU A 155 -8.48 -5.78 -4.09
CA LEU A 155 -7.28 -5.12 -3.58
C LEU A 155 -6.14 -6.12 -3.31
N GLY A 156 -5.03 -5.95 -4.02
CA GLY A 156 -3.81 -6.74 -3.78
C GLY A 156 -2.93 -6.27 -2.62
N GLY A 157 -3.21 -5.11 -2.03
CA GLY A 157 -2.27 -4.39 -1.16
C GLY A 157 -1.40 -3.40 -1.94
N SER A 158 -0.47 -2.72 -1.28
CA SER A 158 0.30 -1.59 -1.85
C SER A 158 1.15 -1.95 -3.07
N GLN A 159 1.61 -3.20 -3.17
CA GLN A 159 2.40 -3.71 -4.31
C GLN A 159 1.57 -4.52 -5.31
N GLY A 160 0.25 -4.62 -5.10
CA GLY A 160 -0.57 -5.61 -5.79
C GLY A 160 -0.35 -7.04 -5.29
N SER A 161 -1.09 -7.99 -5.87
CA SER A 161 -0.98 -9.41 -5.51
C SER A 161 -1.33 -10.30 -6.70
N SER A 162 -0.31 -10.83 -7.37
CA SER A 162 -0.50 -11.72 -8.52
C SER A 162 -1.40 -12.91 -8.21
N PHE A 163 -1.32 -13.47 -7.00
CA PHE A 163 -2.23 -14.53 -6.56
C PHE A 163 -3.71 -14.11 -6.61
N ILE A 164 -4.04 -12.91 -6.13
CA ILE A 164 -5.42 -12.41 -6.12
C ILE A 164 -5.83 -12.06 -7.55
N ASN A 165 -4.93 -11.44 -8.32
CA ASN A 165 -5.14 -11.12 -9.72
C ASN A 165 -5.54 -12.37 -10.51
N ASP A 166 -4.75 -13.45 -10.39
CA ASP A 166 -4.98 -14.71 -11.10
C ASP A 166 -6.25 -15.42 -10.62
N LEU A 167 -6.51 -15.42 -9.31
CA LEU A 167 -7.74 -15.97 -8.74
C LEU A 167 -8.98 -15.28 -9.32
N VAL A 168 -8.98 -13.95 -9.32
CA VAL A 168 -10.11 -13.15 -9.82
C VAL A 168 -10.30 -13.35 -11.31
N LEU A 169 -9.23 -13.46 -12.09
CA LEU A 169 -9.33 -13.75 -13.52
C LEU A 169 -9.94 -15.13 -13.80
N ARG A 170 -9.66 -16.15 -12.99
CA ARG A 170 -10.29 -17.47 -13.12
C ARG A 170 -11.78 -17.45 -12.75
N LEU A 171 -12.15 -16.63 -11.76
CA LEU A 171 -13.55 -16.47 -11.34
C LEU A 171 -14.35 -15.51 -12.21
N LEU A 172 -13.69 -14.64 -12.99
CA LEU A 172 -14.31 -13.57 -13.77
C LEU A 172 -15.50 -14.05 -14.61
N PRO A 173 -15.46 -15.20 -15.32
CA PRO A 173 -16.61 -15.73 -16.06
C PRO A 173 -17.90 -15.92 -15.24
N ARG A 174 -17.76 -16.11 -13.92
CA ARG A 174 -18.85 -16.38 -12.96
C ARG A 174 -19.30 -15.13 -12.21
N LEU A 175 -18.61 -13.99 -12.39
CA LEU A 175 -18.88 -12.74 -11.67
C LEU A 175 -19.73 -11.72 -12.47
N GLY A 176 -20.38 -12.15 -13.55
CA GLY A 176 -21.17 -11.27 -14.44
C GLY A 176 -22.37 -10.58 -13.80
N PHE A 177 -22.77 -10.97 -12.58
CA PHE A 177 -23.80 -10.32 -11.78
C PHE A 177 -23.34 -8.97 -11.20
N ALA A 178 -22.02 -8.73 -11.11
CA ALA A 178 -21.44 -7.55 -10.50
C ALA A 178 -20.53 -6.78 -11.47
N GLN A 179 -20.33 -5.51 -11.17
CA GLN A 179 -19.22 -4.71 -11.69
C GLN A 179 -18.03 -4.84 -10.76
N ILE A 180 -16.82 -4.64 -11.30
CA ILE A 180 -15.57 -4.85 -10.56
C ILE A 180 -14.67 -3.64 -10.72
N VAL A 181 -14.14 -3.15 -9.60
CA VAL A 181 -12.96 -2.28 -9.60
C VAL A 181 -11.79 -3.12 -9.10
N HIS A 182 -10.72 -3.22 -9.88
CA HIS A 182 -9.57 -4.07 -9.56
C HIS A 182 -8.27 -3.26 -9.50
N ILE A 183 -7.68 -3.17 -8.30
CA ILE A 183 -6.35 -2.59 -8.09
C ILE A 183 -5.30 -3.70 -8.17
N THR A 184 -4.58 -3.75 -9.29
CA THR A 184 -3.76 -4.91 -9.66
C THR A 184 -2.33 -4.84 -9.13
N GLY A 185 -1.83 -3.64 -8.88
CA GLY A 185 -0.40 -3.33 -8.83
C GLY A 185 0.19 -3.12 -10.22
N GLU A 186 1.21 -2.28 -10.30
CA GLU A 186 1.87 -1.87 -11.56
C GLU A 186 2.36 -3.07 -12.38
N ALA A 187 3.00 -4.04 -11.71
CA ALA A 187 3.64 -5.17 -12.39
C ALA A 187 2.65 -6.06 -13.18
N ASP A 188 1.39 -6.15 -12.75
CA ASP A 188 0.38 -7.02 -13.35
C ASP A 188 -0.67 -6.27 -14.18
N PHE A 189 -0.66 -4.94 -14.16
CA PHE A 189 -1.73 -4.12 -14.71
C PHE A 189 -2.03 -4.45 -16.18
N MET A 190 -1.01 -4.45 -17.04
CA MET A 190 -1.20 -4.70 -18.47
C MET A 190 -1.83 -6.08 -18.74
N ARG A 191 -1.35 -7.11 -18.04
CA ARG A 191 -1.80 -8.50 -18.18
C ARG A 191 -3.26 -8.66 -17.73
N VAL A 192 -3.60 -8.11 -16.57
CA VAL A 192 -4.95 -8.20 -16.01
C VAL A 192 -5.93 -7.38 -16.85
N ASN A 193 -5.56 -6.15 -17.23
CA ASN A 193 -6.42 -5.29 -18.05
C ASN A 193 -6.76 -5.94 -19.41
N ALA A 194 -5.78 -6.58 -20.06
CA ALA A 194 -6.02 -7.33 -21.30
C ALA A 194 -6.99 -8.49 -21.11
N ALA A 195 -6.90 -9.23 -20.00
CA ALA A 195 -7.82 -10.33 -19.71
C ALA A 195 -9.26 -9.85 -19.45
N TYR A 196 -9.43 -8.69 -18.79
CA TYR A 196 -10.75 -8.08 -18.58
C TYR A 196 -11.39 -7.59 -19.87
N ALA A 197 -10.61 -7.14 -20.85
CA ALA A 197 -11.14 -6.67 -22.14
C ALA A 197 -11.92 -7.77 -22.91
N ALA A 198 -11.60 -9.05 -22.66
CA ALA A 198 -12.32 -10.17 -23.23
C ALA A 198 -13.64 -10.50 -22.49
N HIS A 199 -13.92 -9.84 -21.36
CA HIS A 199 -15.07 -10.13 -20.51
C HIS A 199 -16.17 -9.06 -20.65
N LYS A 200 -17.43 -9.51 -20.63
CA LYS A 200 -18.59 -8.61 -20.74
C LYS A 200 -18.89 -8.00 -19.38
N GLY A 201 -18.79 -6.69 -19.26
CA GLY A 201 -19.17 -5.96 -18.05
C GLY A 201 -18.53 -4.58 -18.00
N LYS A 202 -19.02 -3.74 -17.09
CA LYS A 202 -18.40 -2.44 -16.81
C LYS A 202 -17.43 -2.62 -15.66
N HIS A 203 -16.15 -2.82 -15.99
CA HIS A 203 -15.08 -3.01 -15.00
C HIS A 203 -14.08 -1.87 -15.11
N LEU A 204 -13.49 -1.50 -13.97
CA LEU A 204 -12.44 -0.48 -13.90
C LEU A 204 -11.16 -1.13 -13.35
N ILE A 205 -10.14 -1.23 -14.19
CA ILE A 205 -8.86 -1.86 -13.81
C ILE A 205 -7.84 -0.74 -13.65
N LEU A 206 -7.15 -0.71 -12.52
CA LEU A 206 -6.17 0.33 -12.20
C LEU A 206 -4.90 -0.32 -11.64
N PRO A 207 -3.71 0.19 -11.99
CA PRO A 207 -2.47 -0.28 -11.36
C PRO A 207 -2.40 0.16 -9.88
N ALA A 208 -2.81 1.41 -9.62
CA ALA A 208 -2.87 2.05 -8.31
C ALA A 208 -3.97 3.11 -8.31
N CYS A 209 -4.40 3.57 -7.13
CA CYS A 209 -5.36 4.66 -6.98
C CYS A 209 -5.02 5.51 -5.77
N HIS A 210 -4.91 6.83 -5.96
CA HIS A 210 -4.72 7.78 -4.85
C HIS A 210 -6.04 8.18 -4.18
N TYR A 211 -7.16 8.13 -4.92
CA TYR A 211 -8.49 8.51 -4.44
C TYR A 211 -9.28 7.30 -3.93
N MET A 212 -8.68 6.57 -2.97
CA MET A 212 -9.23 5.32 -2.43
C MET A 212 -10.61 5.49 -1.79
N SER A 213 -10.88 6.67 -1.20
CA SER A 213 -12.16 6.95 -0.57
C SER A 213 -13.37 6.88 -1.51
N ILE A 214 -13.19 7.27 -2.78
CA ILE A 214 -14.23 7.13 -3.81
C ILE A 214 -14.49 5.64 -4.09
N LEU A 215 -13.43 4.83 -4.19
CA LEU A 215 -13.57 3.39 -4.43
C LEU A 215 -14.27 2.69 -3.27
N TYR A 216 -13.87 3.02 -2.05
CA TYR A 216 -14.49 2.47 -0.85
C TYR A 216 -15.95 2.88 -0.71
N SER A 217 -16.28 4.16 -0.92
CA SER A 217 -17.68 4.63 -0.89
C SER A 217 -18.58 3.96 -1.94
N ALA A 218 -18.03 3.57 -3.10
CA ALA A 218 -18.81 2.95 -4.16
C ALA A 218 -19.06 1.45 -3.95
N ALA A 219 -18.18 0.77 -3.20
CA ALA A 219 -18.12 -0.69 -3.09
C ALA A 219 -19.23 -1.26 -2.20
N ASP A 220 -19.85 -2.36 -2.64
CA ASP A 220 -20.78 -3.14 -1.82
C ASP A 220 -20.07 -4.28 -1.09
N ALA A 221 -19.00 -4.82 -1.68
CA ALA A 221 -18.15 -5.87 -1.12
C ALA A 221 -16.68 -5.69 -1.55
N ALA A 222 -15.76 -6.32 -0.82
CA ALA A 222 -14.35 -6.34 -1.20
C ALA A 222 -13.69 -7.72 -1.10
N VAL A 223 -12.72 -7.99 -1.99
CA VAL A 223 -11.76 -9.11 -1.85
C VAL A 223 -10.38 -8.51 -1.68
N SER A 224 -9.71 -8.81 -0.57
CA SER A 224 -8.49 -8.09 -0.22
C SER A 224 -7.46 -8.94 0.53
N ARG A 225 -6.19 -8.53 0.46
CA ARG A 225 -5.20 -8.84 1.49
C ARG A 225 -5.56 -8.21 2.84
N ALA A 226 -4.97 -8.71 3.91
CA ALA A 226 -5.23 -8.28 5.29
C ALA A 226 -4.16 -7.30 5.82
N GLY A 227 -3.85 -6.27 5.02
CA GLY A 227 -2.99 -5.16 5.44
C GLY A 227 -3.69 -4.26 6.45
N ALA A 228 -2.97 -3.75 7.45
CA ALA A 228 -3.57 -2.98 8.56
C ALA A 228 -4.37 -1.75 8.08
N GLY A 229 -3.82 -0.95 7.15
CA GLY A 229 -4.51 0.21 6.58
C GLY A 229 -5.77 -0.17 5.81
N THR A 230 -5.69 -1.18 4.94
CA THR A 230 -6.87 -1.67 4.20
C THR A 230 -7.97 -2.19 5.12
N LEU A 231 -7.61 -2.91 6.19
CA LEU A 231 -8.59 -3.36 7.19
C LEU A 231 -9.24 -2.20 7.93
N ALA A 232 -8.48 -1.15 8.24
CA ALA A 232 -9.00 0.08 8.81
C ALA A 232 -10.01 0.75 7.87
N ASP A 233 -9.65 0.92 6.59
CA ASP A 233 -10.55 1.50 5.60
C ASP A 233 -11.83 0.67 5.44
N LEU A 234 -11.72 -0.66 5.27
CA LEU A 234 -12.89 -1.53 5.13
C LEU A 234 -13.83 -1.43 6.33
N ALA A 235 -13.29 -1.34 7.56
CA ALA A 235 -14.09 -1.15 8.76
C ALA A 235 -14.75 0.24 8.82
N PHE A 236 -14.02 1.31 8.49
CA PHE A 236 -14.55 2.68 8.50
C PHE A 236 -15.64 2.89 7.44
N TYR A 237 -15.45 2.34 6.24
CA TYR A 237 -16.43 2.39 5.16
C TYR A 237 -17.54 1.35 5.33
N LYS A 238 -17.39 0.40 6.27
CA LYS A 238 -18.34 -0.69 6.57
C LYS A 238 -18.57 -1.62 5.38
N ILE A 239 -17.48 -1.93 4.68
CA ILE A 239 -17.52 -2.77 3.49
C ILE A 239 -17.33 -4.23 3.93
N PRO A 240 -18.34 -5.10 3.76
CA PRO A 240 -18.18 -6.51 4.04
C PRO A 240 -17.12 -7.09 3.08
N SER A 241 -16.21 -7.91 3.60
CA SER A 241 -15.03 -8.32 2.85
C SER A 241 -14.69 -9.80 3.00
N LEU A 242 -14.13 -10.34 1.92
CA LEU A 242 -13.38 -11.59 1.90
C LEU A 242 -11.90 -11.26 1.99
N LEU A 243 -11.27 -11.70 3.08
CA LEU A 243 -9.85 -11.53 3.36
C LEU A 243 -9.09 -12.78 2.97
N ILE A 244 -8.05 -12.62 2.16
CA ILE A 244 -7.09 -13.67 1.80
C ILE A 244 -5.71 -13.23 2.31
N PRO A 245 -5.37 -13.47 3.58
CA PRO A 245 -4.13 -12.98 4.17
C PRO A 245 -2.89 -13.47 3.40
N TYR A 246 -1.89 -12.60 3.28
CA TYR A 246 -0.61 -13.00 2.72
C TYR A 246 0.12 -13.95 3.70
N PRO A 247 0.55 -15.15 3.25
CA PRO A 247 1.09 -16.17 4.15
C PRO A 247 2.54 -15.93 4.57
N LEU A 248 3.28 -15.05 3.88
CA LEU A 248 4.68 -14.74 4.15
C LEU A 248 4.81 -13.43 4.96
N ALA A 249 6.03 -13.06 5.36
CA ALA A 249 6.32 -11.93 6.26
C ALA A 249 5.76 -12.10 7.70
N GLY A 250 6.19 -13.15 8.41
CA GLY A 250 5.96 -13.30 9.85
C GLY A 250 4.50 -13.50 10.28
N ALA A 251 3.63 -13.89 9.34
CA ALA A 251 2.19 -14.07 9.53
C ALA A 251 1.48 -12.82 10.10
N HIS A 252 2.01 -11.62 9.82
CA HIS A 252 1.41 -10.37 10.30
C HIS A 252 0.00 -10.18 9.75
N GLN A 253 -0.23 -10.49 8.47
CA GLN A 253 -1.55 -10.38 7.87
C GLN A 253 -2.55 -11.40 8.42
N GLU A 254 -2.12 -12.62 8.75
CA GLU A 254 -3.01 -13.61 9.38
C GLU A 254 -3.48 -13.12 10.75
N LYS A 255 -2.57 -12.58 11.58
CA LYS A 255 -2.92 -12.00 12.88
C LYS A 255 -3.87 -10.81 12.76
N ASN A 256 -3.69 -10.00 11.71
CA ASN A 256 -4.60 -8.89 11.43
C ASN A 256 -5.99 -9.39 11.03
N ALA A 257 -6.06 -10.40 10.14
CA ALA A 257 -7.33 -10.99 9.73
C ALA A 257 -8.05 -11.68 10.88
N ASP A 258 -7.33 -12.41 11.73
CA ASP A 258 -7.88 -13.08 12.91
C ASP A 258 -8.65 -12.11 13.83
N PHE A 259 -8.29 -10.82 13.86
CA PHE A 259 -9.04 -9.81 14.62
C PHE A 259 -10.49 -9.65 14.13
N PHE A 260 -10.75 -9.93 12.86
CA PHE A 260 -12.08 -9.85 12.24
C PHE A 260 -12.84 -11.19 12.31
N SER A 261 -12.30 -12.21 12.98
CA SER A 261 -12.93 -13.53 13.10
C SER A 261 -13.93 -13.63 14.26
N ASP A 262 -13.75 -12.86 15.34
CA ASP A 262 -14.61 -12.88 16.51
C ASP A 262 -14.78 -11.48 17.14
N PRO A 263 -15.99 -10.87 17.05
CA PRO A 263 -17.15 -11.36 16.31
C PRO A 263 -16.89 -11.32 14.78
N PRO A 264 -17.49 -12.23 14.00
CA PRO A 264 -17.26 -12.28 12.55
C PRO A 264 -17.58 -10.94 11.89
N SER A 265 -16.55 -10.31 11.35
CA SER A 265 -16.59 -8.99 10.70
C SER A 265 -16.09 -9.05 9.25
N ALA A 266 -15.47 -10.16 8.86
CA ALA A 266 -15.10 -10.48 7.49
C ALA A 266 -15.10 -12.01 7.30
N ILE A 267 -15.22 -12.46 6.05
CA ILE A 267 -14.95 -13.86 5.68
C ILE A 267 -13.43 -14.00 5.51
N ILE A 268 -12.81 -14.99 6.14
CA ILE A 268 -11.35 -15.17 6.09
C ILE A 268 -11.07 -16.54 5.48
N ILE A 269 -10.36 -16.56 4.35
CA ILE A 269 -9.90 -17.79 3.69
C ILE A 269 -8.39 -17.69 3.53
N ARG A 270 -7.63 -18.59 4.16
CA ARG A 270 -6.17 -18.58 4.02
C ARG A 270 -5.78 -18.94 2.60
N GLN A 271 -4.70 -18.35 2.09
CA GLN A 271 -4.27 -18.58 0.71
C GLN A 271 -4.08 -20.07 0.37
N ALA A 272 -3.61 -20.88 1.33
CA ALA A 272 -3.43 -22.32 1.17
C ALA A 272 -4.74 -23.13 1.13
N GLU A 273 -5.85 -22.53 1.57
CA GLU A 273 -7.18 -23.13 1.65
C GLU A 273 -8.10 -22.64 0.53
N VAL A 274 -7.57 -21.82 -0.39
CA VAL A 274 -8.34 -21.23 -1.48
C VAL A 274 -8.88 -22.33 -2.38
N ASP A 275 -10.20 -22.30 -2.52
CA ASP A 275 -10.99 -23.14 -3.41
C ASP A 275 -11.93 -22.20 -4.17
N GLU A 276 -11.96 -22.33 -5.50
CA GLU A 276 -12.66 -21.35 -6.37
C GLU A 276 -14.16 -21.29 -6.11
N ASP A 277 -14.79 -22.43 -5.82
CA ASP A 277 -16.22 -22.48 -5.51
C ASP A 277 -16.51 -21.81 -4.16
N LYS A 278 -15.69 -22.08 -3.14
CA LYS A 278 -15.83 -21.40 -1.84
C LYS A 278 -15.65 -19.89 -1.95
N ILE A 279 -14.67 -19.43 -2.75
CA ILE A 279 -14.44 -18.01 -2.97
C ILE A 279 -15.64 -17.38 -3.68
N LEU A 280 -16.17 -18.03 -4.72
CA LEU A 280 -17.32 -17.50 -5.43
C LEU A 280 -18.54 -17.39 -4.52
N THR A 281 -18.87 -18.45 -3.79
CA THR A 281 -20.00 -18.43 -2.84
C THR A 281 -19.83 -17.32 -1.82
N ALA A 282 -18.63 -17.15 -1.26
CA ALA A 282 -18.35 -16.05 -0.34
C ALA A 282 -18.56 -14.67 -0.99
N ILE A 283 -18.17 -14.47 -2.25
CA ILE A 283 -18.38 -13.21 -2.97
C ILE A 283 -19.87 -12.95 -3.23
N GLU A 284 -20.61 -13.95 -3.71
CA GLU A 284 -22.06 -13.88 -3.94
C GLU A 284 -22.79 -13.53 -2.64
N ASP A 285 -22.40 -14.17 -1.55
CA ASP A 285 -22.92 -13.93 -0.23
C ASP A 285 -22.67 -12.50 0.29
N LEU A 286 -21.48 -11.95 0.06
CA LEU A 286 -21.12 -10.59 0.51
C LEU A 286 -21.91 -9.50 -0.22
N VAL A 287 -22.24 -9.71 -1.50
CA VAL A 287 -23.07 -8.78 -2.26
C VAL A 287 -24.56 -8.99 -2.03
N SER A 288 -24.95 -10.15 -1.50
CA SER A 288 -26.31 -10.42 -1.03
C SER A 288 -26.54 -9.80 0.35
N ASP A 289 -27.80 -9.51 0.71
CA ASP A 289 -28.13 -8.98 2.04
C ASP A 289 -28.00 -10.03 3.17
N ASN A 290 -27.53 -11.24 2.86
CA ASN A 290 -27.43 -12.35 3.80
C ASN A 290 -26.39 -12.14 4.91
N PHE A 291 -25.44 -11.20 4.73
CA PHE A 291 -24.36 -10.94 5.68
C PHE A 291 -24.46 -9.57 6.37
N TRP A 292 -25.69 -9.11 6.64
CA TRP A 292 -25.94 -7.89 7.43
C TRP A 292 -25.21 -7.89 8.79
N LYS A 293 -25.03 -9.05 9.42
CA LYS A 293 -24.28 -9.19 10.68
C LYS A 293 -22.80 -8.80 10.54
N LEU A 294 -22.16 -9.06 9.39
CA LEU A 294 -20.78 -8.59 9.17
C LEU A 294 -20.74 -7.06 9.14
N LYS A 295 -21.69 -6.44 8.43
CA LYS A 295 -21.81 -4.98 8.36
C LYS A 295 -22.06 -4.38 9.76
N GLU A 296 -22.91 -5.00 10.58
CA GLU A 296 -23.13 -4.59 11.97
C GLU A 296 -21.90 -4.74 12.85
N ASN A 297 -21.16 -5.85 12.73
CA ASN A 297 -19.95 -6.06 13.51
C ASN A 297 -18.82 -5.10 13.09
N LEU A 298 -18.66 -4.86 11.79
CA LEU A 298 -17.77 -3.81 11.28
C LEU A 298 -18.13 -2.43 11.84
N ALA A 299 -19.43 -2.11 11.95
CA ALA A 299 -19.88 -0.83 12.49
C ALA A 299 -19.56 -0.63 13.98
N LYS A 300 -19.23 -1.70 14.73
CA LYS A 300 -18.78 -1.62 16.14
C LYS A 300 -17.29 -1.27 16.25
N ILE A 301 -16.52 -1.36 15.17
CA ILE A 301 -15.11 -1.00 15.14
C ILE A 301 -14.99 0.52 14.99
N SER A 302 -14.54 1.20 16.05
CA SER A 302 -14.42 2.66 16.08
C SER A 302 -13.12 3.15 15.45
N LEU A 303 -13.22 3.97 14.39
CA LEU A 303 -12.10 4.54 13.63
C LEU A 303 -12.28 6.05 13.37
N SER A 304 -11.24 6.74 12.88
CA SER A 304 -11.23 8.19 12.57
C SER A 304 -10.53 8.47 11.25
N ASP A 305 -10.99 9.50 10.55
CA ASP A 305 -10.57 9.89 9.20
C ASP A 305 -9.41 10.90 9.13
N ASP A 306 -9.04 11.54 10.23
CA ASP A 306 -8.09 12.66 10.22
C ASP A 306 -6.81 12.44 11.05
N GLY A 307 -6.70 11.29 11.73
CA GLY A 307 -5.57 11.00 12.63
C GLY A 307 -5.52 11.89 13.88
N ALA A 308 -6.55 12.70 14.15
CA ALA A 308 -6.56 13.62 15.29
C ALA A 308 -6.51 12.89 16.64
N ASP A 309 -7.09 11.69 16.72
CA ASP A 309 -7.02 10.85 17.94
C ASP A 309 -5.57 10.45 18.26
N LEU A 310 -4.78 10.09 17.24
CA LEU A 310 -3.36 9.78 17.43
C LEU A 310 -2.59 11.03 17.83
N ALA A 311 -2.80 12.16 17.12
CA ALA A 311 -2.14 13.43 17.42
C ALA A 311 -2.40 13.89 18.87
N ALA A 312 -3.67 13.86 19.31
CA ALA A 312 -4.05 14.26 20.67
C ALA A 312 -3.40 13.36 21.74
N LYS A 313 -3.35 12.05 21.50
CA LYS A 313 -2.76 11.10 22.46
C LYS A 313 -1.24 11.09 22.47
N LEU A 314 -0.60 11.52 21.38
CA LEU A 314 0.85 11.76 21.33
C LEU A 314 1.25 12.92 22.25
N THR A 315 0.43 13.97 22.32
CA THR A 315 0.72 15.18 23.12
C THR A 315 0.24 15.14 24.57
N ALA A 316 -0.67 14.23 24.91
CA ALA A 316 -1.16 14.03 26.29
C ALA A 316 -0.11 13.41 27.21
#